data_AF-A0A183KYE3-F1
#
_entry.id   AF-A0A183KYE3-F1
#
_cell.length_a   1.000
_cell.length_b   1.000
_cell.length_c   1.000
_cell.angle_alpha   90.00
_cell.angle_beta   90.00
_cell.angle_gamma   90.00
#
_symmetry.space_group_name_H-M   'P 1'
#
loop_
_entity.id
_entity.type
_entity.pdbx_description
1 polymer ?
#
loop_
_entity_poly.entity_id
_entity_poly.type
_entity_poly.pdbx_seq_one_letter_code
_entity_poly.pdbx_strand_id
1 'polypeptide(L)'
;MIQQRRNKKAAINTSRARTEKVKAQAEYTEVNKQVKRSIRTDKRKYVEDLATTAEKAARERKIETIRQNRWVEHFKELLNRPAPLNPLNIEAAPTDLPIDVGPPTIEEISMAIRPTKSGKAAGPDNIPAEALIADVAVTAKILHILFNKIWD
;
A
#
# COMPACT_ATOMS: atom_id res chain seq x y z
N MET A 1 32.18 9.99 30.16
CA MET A 1 32.26 11.42 30.55
C MET A 1 31.33 11.81 31.71
N ILE A 2 30.00 11.60 31.63
CA ILE A 2 29.07 12.02 32.72
C ILE A 2 29.39 11.34 34.06
N GLN A 3 29.67 10.03 34.02
CA GLN A 3 30.04 9.29 35.23
C GLN A 3 31.35 9.79 35.85
N GLN A 4 32.36 10.11 35.03
CA GLN A 4 33.62 10.69 35.51
C GLN A 4 33.38 12.05 36.21
N ARG A 5 32.52 12.92 35.67
CA ARG A 5 32.13 14.19 36.31
C ARG A 5 31.50 13.96 37.69
N ARG A 6 30.61 12.97 37.80
CA ARG A 6 29.96 12.58 39.07
C ARG A 6 31.00 12.10 40.09
N ASN A 7 31.92 11.23 39.67
CA ASN A 7 32.98 10.71 40.54
C ASN A 7 33.91 11.83 41.05
N LYS A 8 34.32 12.76 40.18
CA LYS A 8 35.15 13.91 40.61
C LYS A 8 34.40 14.85 41.56
N LYS A 9 33.09 15.03 41.36
CA LYS A 9 32.24 15.81 42.29
C LYS A 9 32.14 15.15 43.66
N ALA A 10 32.04 13.82 43.71
CA ALA A 10 32.04 13.07 44.97
C ALA A 10 33.37 13.22 45.72
N ALA A 11 34.50 13.13 45.00
CA ALA A 11 35.83 13.32 45.59
C ALA A 11 35.99 14.71 46.25
N ILE A 12 35.53 15.78 45.62
CA ILE A 12 35.55 17.14 46.20
C ILE A 12 34.77 17.22 47.53
N ASN A 13 33.65 16.51 47.62
CA ASN A 13 32.77 16.54 48.78
C ASN A 13 33.32 15.71 49.96
N THR A 14 34.11 14.67 49.69
CA THR A 14 34.66 13.76 50.72
C THR A 14 36.08 14.12 51.15
N SER A 15 36.84 14.91 50.38
CA SER A 15 38.19 15.35 50.72
C SER A 15 38.24 16.19 52.01
N ARG A 16 39.13 15.80 52.93
CA ARG A 16 39.39 16.51 54.20
C ARG A 16 40.56 17.50 54.10
N ALA A 17 41.59 17.20 53.30
CA ALA A 17 42.75 18.07 53.12
C ALA A 17 42.50 19.15 52.05
N ARG A 18 42.97 20.39 52.31
CA ARG A 18 42.80 21.53 51.37
C ARG A 18 43.45 21.29 50.00
N THR A 19 44.64 20.70 49.98
CA THR A 19 45.43 20.44 48.76
C THR A 19 44.73 19.45 47.83
N GLU A 20 44.19 18.36 48.39
CA GLU A 20 43.41 17.36 47.64
C GLU A 20 42.13 17.96 47.05
N LYS A 21 41.46 18.83 47.82
CA LYS A 21 40.25 19.52 47.37
C LYS A 21 40.52 20.44 46.18
N VAL A 22 41.64 21.18 46.19
CA VAL A 22 42.06 22.04 45.07
C VAL A 22 42.34 21.21 43.82
N LYS A 23 43.04 20.08 43.96
CA LYS A 23 43.32 19.16 42.84
C LYS A 23 42.03 18.58 42.25
N ALA A 24 41.13 18.06 43.09
CA ALA A 24 39.86 17.51 42.64
C ALA A 24 38.95 18.56 41.98
N GLN A 25 39.01 19.81 42.45
CA GLN A 25 38.27 20.94 41.86
C GLN A 25 38.80 21.31 40.45
N ALA A 26 40.12 21.30 40.26
CA ALA A 26 40.72 21.52 38.94
C ALA A 26 40.31 20.41 37.95
N GLU A 27 40.40 19.15 38.35
CA GLU A 27 40.00 18.00 37.53
C GLU A 27 38.49 18.00 37.21
N TYR A 28 37.63 18.36 38.18
CA TYR A 28 36.19 18.50 37.95
C TYR A 28 35.88 19.58 36.92
N THR A 29 36.61 20.70 36.95
CA THR A 29 36.40 21.81 36.02
C THR A 29 36.67 21.39 34.57
N GLU A 30 37.75 20.63 34.34
CA GLU A 30 38.10 20.14 33.01
C GLU A 30 37.07 19.12 32.50
N VAL A 31 36.72 18.11 33.31
CA VAL A 31 35.72 17.10 32.92
C VAL A 31 34.34 17.74 32.70
N ASN A 32 33.98 18.77 33.47
CA ASN A 32 32.72 19.51 33.28
C ASN A 32 32.74 20.31 31.96
N LYS A 33 33.89 20.88 31.57
CA LYS A 33 34.08 21.52 30.26
C LYS A 33 33.86 20.53 29.12
N GLN A 34 34.44 19.33 29.24
CA GLN A 34 34.31 18.27 28.23
C GLN A 34 32.86 17.79 28.10
N VAL A 35 32.16 17.53 29.21
CA VAL A 35 30.73 17.17 29.20
C VAL A 35 29.88 18.26 28.55
N LYS A 36 30.14 19.54 28.83
CA LYS A 36 29.41 20.65 28.19
C LYS A 36 29.68 20.73 26.68
N ARG A 37 30.91 20.47 26.25
CA ARG A 37 31.26 20.41 24.82
C ARG A 37 30.55 19.25 24.13
N SER A 38 30.57 18.05 24.71
CA SER A 38 29.91 16.88 24.12
C SER A 38 28.41 17.10 23.96
N ILE A 39 27.73 17.61 24.99
CA ILE A 39 26.27 17.90 24.92
C ILE A 39 25.95 18.88 23.79
N ARG A 40 26.79 19.91 23.58
CA ARG A 40 26.59 20.87 22.48
C ARG A 40 26.79 20.21 21.12
N THR A 41 27.81 19.37 20.98
CA THR A 41 28.06 18.62 19.75
C THR A 41 26.93 17.64 19.45
N ASP A 42 26.49 16.87 20.44
CA ASP A 42 25.42 15.89 20.29
C ASP A 42 24.10 16.58 19.91
N LYS A 43 23.80 17.73 20.54
CA LYS A 43 22.64 18.55 20.17
C LYS A 43 22.73 19.05 18.74
N ARG A 44 23.91 19.48 18.28
CA ARG A 44 24.11 19.93 16.89
C ARG A 44 23.89 18.78 15.90
N LYS A 45 24.50 17.62 16.15
CA LYS A 45 24.33 16.42 15.33
C LYS A 45 22.86 16.03 15.22
N TYR A 46 22.15 15.97 16.35
CA TYR A 46 20.73 15.64 16.36
C TYR A 46 19.89 16.61 15.51
N VAL A 47 20.15 17.91 15.60
CA VAL A 47 19.44 18.92 14.80
C VAL A 47 19.76 18.79 13.31
N GLU A 48 21.02 18.49 12.96
CA GLU A 48 21.47 18.29 11.58
C GLU A 48 20.88 17.02 10.96
N ASP A 49 20.84 15.91 11.70
CA ASP A 49 20.20 14.66 11.30
C ASP A 49 18.69 14.85 11.06
N LEU A 50 18.03 15.66 11.90
CA LEU A 50 16.62 16.01 11.72
C LEU A 50 16.40 16.86 10.45
N ALA A 51 17.26 17.85 10.21
CA ALA A 51 17.19 18.71 9.03
C ALA A 51 17.39 17.91 7.74
N THR A 52 18.41 17.04 7.69
CA THR A 52 18.67 16.19 6.52
C THR A 52 17.53 15.22 6.24
N THR A 53 16.90 14.66 7.29
CA THR A 53 15.71 13.82 7.17
C THR A 53 14.53 14.60 6.58
N ALA A 54 14.28 15.82 7.06
CA ALA A 54 13.21 16.67 6.56
C ALA A 54 13.43 17.07 5.09
N GLU A 55 14.66 17.40 4.71
CA GLU A 55 15.00 17.70 3.31
C GLU A 55 14.79 16.49 2.39
N LYS A 56 15.17 15.29 2.83
CA LYS A 56 14.96 14.06 2.07
C LYS A 56 13.46 13.82 1.85
N ALA A 57 12.65 13.92 2.90
CA ALA A 57 11.20 13.77 2.83
C ALA A 57 10.56 14.81 1.88
N ALA A 58 11.04 16.05 1.89
CA ALA A 58 10.58 17.09 0.97
C ALA A 58 10.90 16.76 -0.50
N ARG A 59 12.09 16.21 -0.79
CA ARG A 59 12.46 15.77 -2.15
C ARG A 59 11.60 14.61 -2.63
N GLU A 60 11.37 13.61 -1.77
CA GLU A 60 10.49 12.47 -2.08
C GLU A 60 9.06 12.92 -2.38
N ARG A 61 8.51 13.81 -1.54
CA ARG A 61 7.18 14.39 -1.78
C ARG A 61 7.11 15.14 -3.11
N LYS A 62 8.16 15.88 -3.47
CA LYS A 62 8.24 16.59 -4.76
C LYS A 62 8.20 15.62 -5.94
N ILE A 63 8.93 14.51 -5.87
CA ILE A 63 8.92 13.47 -6.92
C ILE A 63 7.52 12.86 -7.06
N GLU A 64 6.86 12.53 -5.94
CA GLU A 64 5.50 12.00 -5.97
C GLU A 64 4.50 12.99 -6.59
N THR A 65 4.64 14.27 -6.26
CA THR A 65 3.80 15.34 -6.84
C THR A 65 3.97 15.43 -8.36
N ILE A 66 5.21 15.33 -8.87
CA ILE A 66 5.47 15.33 -10.32
C ILE A 66 4.81 14.12 -10.97
N ARG A 67 4.90 12.93 -10.35
CA ARG A 67 4.25 11.71 -10.85
C ARG A 67 2.74 11.88 -10.93
N GLN A 68 2.12 12.41 -9.88
CA GLN A 68 0.69 12.68 -9.84
C GLN A 68 0.25 13.66 -10.93
N ASN A 69 0.97 14.77 -11.10
CA ASN A 69 0.66 15.74 -12.15
C ASN A 69 0.75 15.12 -13.56
N ARG A 70 1.75 14.26 -13.81
CA ARG A 70 1.86 13.56 -15.09
C ARG A 70 0.68 12.61 -15.33
N TRP A 71 0.20 11.93 -14.30
CA TRP A 71 -1.01 11.11 -14.39
C TRP A 71 -2.26 11.95 -14.67
N VAL A 72 -2.41 13.10 -14.01
CA VAL A 72 -3.53 14.03 -14.22
C VAL A 72 -3.57 14.48 -15.68
N GLU A 73 -2.45 14.92 -16.25
CA GLU A 73 -2.40 15.34 -17.65
C GLU A 73 -2.70 14.20 -18.62
N HIS A 74 -2.14 13.00 -18.40
CA HIS A 74 -2.42 11.84 -19.24
C HIS A 74 -3.90 11.47 -19.26
N PHE A 75 -4.54 11.40 -18.09
CA PHE A 75 -5.97 11.11 -18.00
C PHE A 75 -6.83 12.23 -18.57
N LYS A 76 -6.42 13.48 -18.42
CA LYS A 76 -7.13 14.61 -19.00
C LYS A 76 -7.16 14.51 -20.53
N GLU A 77 -6.06 14.14 -21.17
CA GLU A 77 -6.00 13.92 -22.62
C GLU A 77 -6.88 12.73 -23.03
N LEU A 78 -6.78 11.60 -22.33
CA LEU A 78 -7.48 10.37 -22.67
C LEU A 78 -9.00 10.50 -22.54
N LEU A 79 -9.48 11.08 -21.43
CA LEU A 79 -10.90 11.14 -21.10
C LEU A 79 -11.63 12.32 -21.74
N ASN A 80 -10.91 13.40 -22.11
CA ASN A 80 -11.50 14.58 -22.74
C ASN A 80 -11.16 14.69 -24.24
N ARG A 81 -10.81 13.57 -24.89
CA ARG A 81 -10.60 13.54 -26.34
C ARG A 81 -11.93 13.86 -27.05
N PRO A 82 -11.98 14.87 -27.95
CA PRO A 82 -13.19 15.16 -28.71
C PRO A 82 -13.54 13.98 -29.63
N ALA A 83 -14.83 13.83 -29.92
CA ALA A 83 -15.30 12.83 -30.86
C ALA A 83 -14.56 13.01 -32.21
N PRO A 84 -14.14 11.91 -32.87
CA PRO A 84 -13.52 11.99 -34.19
C PRO A 84 -14.40 12.78 -35.16
N LEU A 85 -13.81 13.74 -35.89
CA LEU A 85 -14.50 14.59 -36.86
C LEU A 85 -15.02 13.81 -38.08
N ASN A 86 -14.37 12.70 -38.40
CA ASN A 86 -14.82 11.82 -39.46
C ASN A 86 -15.81 10.81 -38.87
N PRO A 87 -17.03 10.70 -39.41
CA PRO A 87 -17.90 9.59 -39.07
C PRO A 87 -17.15 8.30 -39.34
N LEU A 88 -17.10 7.45 -38.32
CA LEU A 88 -16.47 6.13 -38.39
C LEU A 88 -17.24 5.33 -39.43
N ASN A 89 -16.70 5.19 -40.64
CA ASN A 89 -17.29 4.39 -41.71
C ASN A 89 -17.03 2.91 -41.41
N ILE A 90 -17.77 2.38 -40.43
CA ILE A 90 -17.86 0.94 -40.18
C ILE A 90 -18.93 0.44 -41.15
N GLU A 91 -18.51 -0.33 -42.15
CA GLU A 91 -19.42 -1.12 -42.97
C GLU A 91 -20.28 -1.96 -42.02
N ALA A 92 -21.61 -1.80 -42.09
CA ALA A 92 -22.52 -2.42 -41.13
C ALA A 92 -22.20 -3.92 -41.04
N ALA A 93 -21.90 -4.39 -39.83
CA ALA A 93 -21.66 -5.81 -39.61
C ALA A 93 -22.91 -6.57 -40.11
N PRO A 94 -22.73 -7.69 -40.84
CA PRO A 94 -23.86 -8.51 -41.29
C PRO A 94 -24.78 -8.82 -40.09
N THR A 95 -26.00 -8.31 -40.14
CA THR A 95 -26.97 -8.36 -39.02
C THR A 95 -27.49 -9.77 -38.78
N ASP A 96 -27.40 -10.65 -39.76
CA ASP A 96 -27.91 -12.03 -39.71
C ASP A 96 -26.80 -13.01 -39.34
N LEU A 97 -26.19 -12.79 -38.17
CA LEU A 97 -25.57 -13.93 -37.49
C LEU A 97 -26.72 -14.82 -36.99
N PRO A 98 -26.73 -16.13 -37.29
CA PRO A 98 -27.72 -17.06 -36.76
C PRO A 98 -27.42 -17.30 -35.27
N ILE A 99 -27.63 -16.27 -34.46
CA ILE A 99 -27.52 -16.30 -33.01
C ILE A 99 -28.94 -16.47 -32.52
N ASP A 100 -29.18 -17.61 -31.89
CA ASP A 100 -30.42 -17.83 -31.17
C ASP A 100 -30.48 -16.88 -29.97
N VAL A 101 -31.46 -15.98 -29.97
CA VAL A 101 -31.76 -15.06 -28.87
C VAL A 101 -32.85 -15.60 -27.94
N GLY A 102 -33.27 -16.85 -28.14
CA GLY A 102 -34.18 -17.56 -27.26
C GLY A 102 -33.56 -17.92 -25.91
N PRO A 103 -34.40 -18.37 -24.95
CA PRO A 103 -33.91 -18.86 -23.67
C PRO A 103 -33.03 -20.11 -23.85
N PRO A 104 -31.98 -20.29 -23.03
CA PRO A 104 -31.09 -21.44 -23.13
C PRO A 104 -31.85 -22.76 -22.95
N THR A 105 -31.57 -23.75 -23.80
CA THR A 105 -32.15 -25.10 -23.73
C THR A 105 -31.51 -25.93 -22.61
N ILE A 106 -32.22 -26.98 -22.16
CA ILE A 106 -31.71 -27.90 -21.11
C ILE A 106 -30.41 -28.58 -21.55
N GLU A 107 -30.31 -28.91 -22.84
CA GLU A 107 -29.14 -29.54 -23.46
C GLU A 107 -27.93 -28.60 -23.43
N GLU A 108 -28.11 -27.33 -23.79
CA GLU A 108 -27.04 -26.31 -23.74
C GLU A 108 -26.53 -26.09 -22.32
N ILE A 109 -27.44 -25.99 -21.34
CA ILE A 109 -27.09 -25.84 -19.93
C ILE A 109 -26.31 -27.08 -19.46
N SER A 110 -26.78 -28.27 -19.81
CA SER A 110 -26.10 -29.52 -19.48
C SER A 110 -24.71 -29.60 -20.10
N MET A 111 -24.55 -29.17 -21.36
CA MET A 111 -23.27 -29.14 -22.05
C MET A 111 -22.30 -28.13 -21.43
N ALA A 112 -22.80 -26.99 -20.93
CA ALA A 112 -21.98 -25.98 -20.26
C ALA A 112 -21.50 -26.42 -18.86
N ILE A 113 -22.30 -27.20 -18.13
CA ILE A 113 -21.94 -27.71 -16.80
C ILE A 113 -20.90 -28.84 -16.89
N ARG A 114 -20.99 -29.74 -17.90
CA ARG A 114 -20.08 -30.91 -18.04
C ARG A 114 -18.58 -30.61 -17.95
N PRO A 115 -18.02 -29.59 -18.61
CA PRO A 115 -16.58 -29.29 -18.55
C PRO A 115 -16.14 -28.50 -17.31
N THR A 116 -17.07 -28.18 -16.39
CA THR A 116 -16.72 -27.43 -15.18
C THR A 116 -15.82 -28.27 -14.25
N LYS A 117 -14.85 -27.60 -13.62
CA LYS A 117 -13.87 -28.25 -12.73
C LYS A 117 -14.32 -28.13 -11.28
N SER A 118 -14.21 -29.22 -10.53
CA SER A 118 -14.32 -29.23 -9.07
C SER A 118 -13.12 -28.56 -8.41
N GLY A 119 -13.24 -28.20 -7.13
CA GLY A 119 -12.20 -27.54 -6.34
C GLY A 119 -12.06 -26.04 -6.61
N LYS A 120 -13.04 -25.42 -7.28
CA LYS A 120 -13.09 -23.95 -7.42
C LYS A 120 -13.60 -23.32 -6.14
N ALA A 121 -13.02 -22.18 -5.76
CA ALA A 121 -13.51 -21.40 -4.62
C ALA A 121 -14.95 -20.93 -4.87
N ALA A 122 -15.80 -21.04 -3.85
CA ALA A 122 -17.17 -20.55 -3.92
C ALA A 122 -17.21 -19.03 -4.09
N GLY A 123 -18.20 -18.53 -4.83
CA GLY A 123 -18.42 -17.10 -5.00
C GLY A 123 -18.96 -16.43 -3.73
N PRO A 124 -19.30 -15.13 -3.79
CA PRO A 124 -19.96 -14.42 -2.68
C PRO A 124 -21.29 -15.05 -2.22
N ASP A 125 -21.91 -15.84 -3.09
CA ASP A 125 -23.11 -16.65 -2.82
C ASP A 125 -22.83 -17.90 -1.98
N ASN A 126 -21.55 -18.22 -1.72
CA ASN A 126 -21.09 -19.43 -1.06
C ASN A 126 -21.56 -20.74 -1.74
N ILE A 127 -21.88 -20.69 -3.04
CA ILE A 127 -22.28 -21.89 -3.79
C ILE A 127 -21.02 -22.53 -4.40
N PRO A 128 -20.67 -23.77 -4.00
CA PRO A 128 -19.51 -24.48 -4.55
C PRO A 128 -19.81 -25.05 -5.94
N ALA A 129 -18.79 -25.17 -6.79
CA ALA A 129 -18.93 -25.74 -8.13
C ALA A 129 -19.44 -27.19 -8.10
N GLU A 130 -19.11 -27.93 -7.04
CA GLU A 130 -19.57 -29.28 -6.75
C GLU A 130 -21.10 -29.38 -6.71
N ALA A 131 -21.80 -28.35 -6.21
CA ALA A 131 -23.25 -28.34 -6.16
C ALA A 131 -23.89 -28.39 -7.56
N LEU A 132 -23.23 -27.79 -8.56
CA LEU A 132 -23.70 -27.78 -9.94
C LEU A 132 -23.37 -29.08 -10.68
N ILE A 133 -22.29 -29.76 -10.26
CA ILE A 133 -21.77 -30.96 -10.94
C ILE A 133 -22.32 -32.26 -10.33
N ALA A 134 -22.80 -32.23 -9.09
CA ALA A 134 -23.29 -33.41 -8.36
C ALA A 134 -24.40 -34.16 -9.11
N ASP A 135 -25.36 -33.44 -9.68
CA ASP A 135 -26.36 -33.99 -10.62
C ASP A 135 -26.61 -32.97 -11.73
N VAL A 136 -25.92 -33.15 -12.85
CA VAL A 136 -26.01 -32.26 -14.02
C VAL A 136 -27.42 -32.21 -14.58
N ALA A 137 -28.16 -33.34 -14.59
CA ALA A 137 -29.48 -33.40 -15.19
C ALA A 137 -30.54 -32.69 -14.34
N VAL A 138 -30.49 -32.86 -13.01
CA VAL A 138 -31.37 -32.15 -12.09
C VAL A 138 -31.03 -30.66 -12.05
N THR A 139 -29.74 -30.32 -11.99
CA THR A 139 -29.27 -28.93 -11.98
C THR A 139 -29.67 -28.19 -13.25
N ALA A 140 -29.50 -28.81 -14.43
CA ALA A 140 -29.89 -28.20 -15.70
C ALA A 140 -31.40 -27.92 -15.78
N LYS A 141 -32.25 -28.82 -15.26
CA LYS A 141 -33.71 -28.60 -15.20
C LYS A 141 -34.07 -27.43 -14.27
N ILE A 142 -33.44 -27.33 -13.11
CA ILE A 142 -33.67 -26.23 -12.16
C ILE A 142 -33.25 -24.89 -12.78
N LEU A 143 -32.06 -24.83 -13.38
CA LEU A 143 -31.55 -23.63 -14.05
C LEU A 143 -32.42 -23.23 -15.24
N HIS A 144 -32.89 -24.19 -16.03
CA HIS A 144 -33.81 -23.92 -17.15
C HIS A 144 -35.11 -23.25 -16.69
N ILE A 145 -35.69 -23.68 -15.57
CA ILE A 145 -36.89 -23.04 -15.00
C ILE A 145 -36.58 -21.59 -14.59
N LEU A 146 -35.40 -21.33 -14.03
CA LEU A 146 -34.98 -19.99 -13.62
C LEU A 146 -34.71 -19.09 -14.84
N PHE A 147 -34.01 -19.60 -15.86
CA PHE A 147 -33.71 -18.82 -17.07
C PHE A 147 -34.97 -18.43 -17.84
N ASN A 148 -35.96 -19.33 -17.97
CA ASN A 148 -37.23 -18.96 -18.62
C ASN A 148 -37.95 -17.81 -17.89
N LYS A 149 -37.91 -17.79 -16.55
CA LYS A 149 -38.50 -16.68 -15.77
C LYS A 149 -37.79 -15.33 -15.94
N ILE A 150 -36.52 -15.35 -16.35
CA ILE A 150 -35.72 -14.13 -16.57
C ILE A 150 -35.86 -13.63 -18.01
N TRP A 151 -36.11 -14.55 -18.95
CA TRP A 151 -36.19 -14.27 -20.37
C TRP A 151 -37.60 -13.82 -20.83
N ASP A 152 -38.63 -14.16 -20.05
CA ASP A 152 -40.00 -13.62 -20.16
C ASP A 152 -40.07 -12.16 -19.65
#